data_AF-A0A7H8PSV4-F1
#
_entry.id   AF-A0A7H8PSV4-F1
#
_cell.length_a   1.000
_cell.length_b   1.000
_cell.length_c   1.000
_cell.angle_alpha   90.00
_cell.angle_beta   90.00
_cell.angle_gamma   90.00
#
_symmetry.space_group_name_H-M   'P 1'
#
loop_
_entity.id
_entity.type
_entity.pdbx_description
1 polymer ?
#
loop_
_entity_poly.entity_id
_entity_poly.type
_entity_poly.pdbx_seq_one_letter_code
_entity_poly.pdbx_strand_id
1 'polypeptide(L)'
;MPIYKNKDIADWSNKYIAAEEKRVKSLYPEYDLLWNNESFNAYSHKEKVTYPIELNFEEETFAAPVDHVMYITSRYGWRRRRAHQGIDIDLVTGDNVRSILAGKVRYARYHSGHGKTVVIRHNNGLESVYAHLSEYDVKENDEVKKGQVIGKGGVSGNARGSHLHLEIRYHGISVNPEYFFDFTKKQSIRAKKIFVTKRWTNPRSHRSTRQSKIVVHESKDHIAQDIEEQKKIYIVKRGDTLSRIARKYHMNISEICRINSIRHNSVLSIGQQIIIY
;
A
#
# COMPACT_ATOMS: atom_id res chain seq x y z
N MET A 1 14.02 10.45 -58.29
CA MET A 1 13.50 10.21 -56.92
C MET A 1 14.64 9.66 -56.09
N PRO A 2 15.05 10.29 -54.97
CA PRO A 2 16.16 9.78 -54.18
C PRO A 2 15.71 8.53 -53.42
N ILE A 3 16.42 7.43 -53.65
CA ILE A 3 16.23 6.15 -52.96
C ILE A 3 16.99 6.26 -51.64
N TYR A 4 16.27 6.44 -50.53
CA TYR A 4 16.88 6.39 -49.19
C TYR A 4 17.47 5.00 -48.96
N LYS A 5 18.75 4.92 -48.59
CA LYS A 5 19.44 3.67 -48.35
C LYS A 5 18.93 3.04 -47.05
N ASN A 6 18.75 1.73 -47.05
CA ASN A 6 18.21 0.91 -45.94
C ASN A 6 18.88 1.14 -44.56
N LYS A 7 20.09 1.71 -44.52
CA LYS A 7 20.82 2.04 -43.29
C LYS A 7 20.23 3.25 -42.53
N ASP A 8 19.66 4.20 -43.25
CA ASP A 8 19.13 5.44 -42.66
C ASP A 8 17.77 5.21 -41.96
N ILE A 9 17.01 4.22 -42.45
CA ILE A 9 15.74 3.80 -41.84
C ILE A 9 15.98 3.08 -40.51
N ALA A 10 17.03 2.24 -40.43
CA ALA A 10 17.39 1.53 -39.21
C ALA A 10 17.96 2.46 -38.12
N ASP A 11 18.69 3.51 -38.49
CA ASP A 11 19.18 4.52 -37.54
C ASP A 11 18.04 5.41 -37.03
N TRP A 12 17.09 5.77 -37.88
CA TRP A 12 15.89 6.52 -37.48
C TRP A 12 14.97 5.68 -36.57
N SER A 13 14.72 4.41 -36.89
CA SER A 13 13.89 3.53 -36.06
C SER A 13 14.53 3.28 -34.70
N ASN A 14 15.85 3.06 -34.63
CA ASN A 14 16.55 2.90 -33.36
C ASN A 14 16.56 4.18 -32.52
N LYS A 15 16.72 5.35 -33.16
CA LYS A 15 16.60 6.65 -32.46
C LYS A 15 15.18 6.91 -31.96
N TYR A 16 14.16 6.53 -32.73
CA TYR A 16 12.77 6.64 -32.33
C TYR A 16 12.45 5.70 -31.15
N ILE A 17 12.89 4.44 -31.22
CA ILE A 17 12.75 3.47 -30.12
C ILE A 17 13.48 3.97 -28.86
N ALA A 18 14.72 4.45 -28.98
CA ALA A 18 15.46 4.98 -27.82
C ALA A 18 14.85 6.26 -27.25
N ALA A 19 14.29 7.14 -28.10
CA ALA A 19 13.58 8.33 -27.66
C ALA A 19 12.25 7.98 -26.98
N GLU A 20 11.53 6.98 -27.50
CA GLU A 20 10.28 6.48 -26.93
C GLU A 20 10.53 5.72 -25.62
N GLU A 21 11.58 4.91 -25.52
CA GLU A 21 12.03 4.29 -24.26
C GLU A 21 12.39 5.35 -23.22
N LYS A 22 13.14 6.39 -23.61
CA LYS A 22 13.48 7.51 -22.71
C LYS A 22 12.25 8.32 -22.30
N ARG A 23 11.26 8.46 -23.20
CA ARG A 23 9.97 9.09 -22.93
C ARG A 23 9.13 8.25 -21.97
N VAL A 24 9.04 6.93 -22.16
CA VAL A 24 8.34 5.99 -21.28
C VAL A 24 8.98 5.97 -19.87
N LYS A 25 10.32 5.95 -19.78
CA LYS A 25 11.05 6.10 -18.51
C LYS A 25 10.77 7.44 -17.82
N SER A 26 10.61 8.52 -18.60
CA SER A 26 10.24 9.84 -18.09
C SER A 26 8.75 9.96 -17.71
N LEU A 27 7.87 9.15 -18.29
CA LEU A 27 6.43 9.16 -18.00
C LEU A 27 6.07 8.33 -16.75
N TYR A 28 6.84 7.29 -16.42
CA TYR A 28 6.58 6.42 -15.26
C TYR A 28 7.82 6.28 -14.36
N PRO A 29 8.25 7.37 -13.68
CA PRO A 29 9.46 7.35 -12.85
C PRO A 29 9.42 6.26 -11.77
N GLU A 30 8.23 5.84 -11.35
CA GLU A 30 8.02 4.80 -10.35
C GLU A 30 8.46 3.39 -10.82
N TYR A 31 8.42 3.07 -12.12
CA TYR A 31 8.89 1.76 -12.60
C TYR A 31 10.40 1.62 -12.59
N ASP A 32 11.13 2.72 -12.79
CA ASP A 32 12.60 2.67 -12.79
C ASP A 32 13.20 2.90 -11.40
N LEU A 33 12.44 3.47 -10.47
CA LEU A 33 12.90 3.74 -9.11
C LEU A 33 13.19 2.44 -8.35
N LEU A 34 14.48 2.17 -8.07
CA LEU A 34 14.94 1.02 -7.31
C LEU A 34 14.35 -0.32 -7.80
N TRP A 35 14.22 -0.49 -9.12
CA TRP A 35 13.69 -1.74 -9.68
C TRP A 35 14.60 -2.93 -9.34
N ASN A 36 14.06 -3.91 -8.62
CA ASN A 36 14.76 -5.12 -8.23
C ASN A 36 13.74 -6.26 -8.21
N ASN A 37 14.06 -7.38 -8.87
CA ASN A 37 13.18 -8.55 -9.01
C ASN A 37 13.59 -9.75 -8.13
N GLU A 38 14.68 -9.62 -7.38
CA GLU A 38 15.24 -10.67 -6.52
C GLU A 38 14.81 -10.53 -5.06
N SER A 39 14.65 -9.29 -4.59
CA SER A 39 14.24 -8.97 -3.21
C SER A 39 12.73 -8.76 -3.14
N PHE A 40 12.09 -9.30 -2.12
CA PHE A 40 10.69 -9.02 -1.84
C PHE A 40 10.43 -7.54 -1.53
N ASN A 41 11.35 -6.85 -0.83
CA ASN A 41 11.27 -5.41 -0.60
C ASN A 41 12.47 -4.72 -1.25
N ALA A 42 12.24 -4.04 -2.37
CA ALA A 42 13.27 -3.34 -3.13
C ALA A 42 13.82 -2.07 -2.42
N TYR A 43 13.10 -1.56 -1.40
CA TYR A 43 13.36 -0.26 -0.78
C TYR A 43 14.10 -0.32 0.56
N SER A 44 14.53 -1.52 0.99
CA SER A 44 15.10 -1.77 2.33
C SER A 44 16.19 -0.74 2.72
N HIS A 45 15.89 0.09 3.73
CA HIS A 45 16.74 1.09 4.42
C HIS A 45 17.21 2.32 3.61
N LYS A 46 16.78 2.47 2.35
CA LYS A 46 17.33 3.51 1.46
C LYS A 46 16.50 4.79 1.39
N GLU A 47 15.19 4.71 1.62
CA GLU A 47 14.30 5.87 1.48
C GLU A 47 13.45 6.10 2.73
N LYS A 48 13.46 7.35 3.23
CA LYS A 48 12.53 7.81 4.26
C LYS A 48 11.31 8.41 3.59
N VAL A 49 10.18 7.69 3.66
CA VAL A 49 8.90 8.21 3.18
C VAL A 49 8.44 9.37 4.08
N THR A 50 8.14 10.50 3.47
CA THR A 50 7.52 11.66 4.12
C THR A 50 6.00 11.59 3.97
N TYR A 51 5.28 12.09 4.98
CA TYR A 51 3.81 12.10 4.98
C TYR A 51 3.28 13.54 4.92
N PRO A 52 2.11 13.77 4.31
CA PRO A 52 1.27 12.77 3.63
C PRO A 52 1.84 12.36 2.25
N ILE A 53 1.59 11.13 1.84
CA ILE A 53 1.95 10.63 0.50
C ILE A 53 0.81 10.98 -0.44
N GLU A 54 1.08 11.72 -1.51
CA GLU A 54 0.09 12.02 -2.55
C GLU A 54 0.10 10.91 -3.60
N LEU A 55 -1.05 10.28 -3.82
CA LEU A 55 -1.26 9.25 -4.84
C LEU A 55 -2.39 9.68 -5.76
N ASN A 56 -2.20 9.46 -7.06
CA ASN A 56 -3.20 9.69 -8.08
C ASN A 56 -3.61 8.35 -8.72
N PHE A 57 -4.90 8.14 -8.91
CA PHE A 57 -5.47 6.99 -9.60
C PHE A 57 -6.03 7.45 -10.94
N GLU A 58 -5.64 6.74 -12.00
CA GLU A 58 -6.16 6.97 -13.36
C GLU A 58 -7.60 6.43 -13.50
N GLU A 59 -7.93 5.41 -12.71
CA GLU A 59 -9.18 4.67 -12.78
C GLU A 59 -10.09 4.94 -11.57
N GLU A 60 -11.40 4.78 -11.76
CA GLU A 60 -12.39 4.88 -10.68
C GLU A 60 -12.77 3.52 -10.08
N THR A 61 -12.35 2.43 -10.73
CA THR A 61 -12.63 1.04 -10.31
C THR A 61 -11.37 0.19 -10.36
N PHE A 62 -11.30 -0.82 -9.50
CA PHE A 62 -10.27 -1.86 -9.53
C PHE A 62 -10.91 -3.19 -9.94
N ALA A 63 -10.12 -4.16 -10.38
CA ALA A 63 -10.63 -5.52 -10.63
C ALA A 63 -10.64 -6.32 -9.32
N ALA A 64 -11.71 -7.09 -9.09
CA ALA A 64 -11.69 -8.08 -8.02
C ALA A 64 -10.51 -9.05 -8.22
N PRO A 65 -9.69 -9.30 -7.18
CA PRO A 65 -8.55 -10.20 -7.28
C PRO A 65 -8.95 -11.68 -7.24
N VAL A 66 -10.23 -11.98 -6.98
CA VAL A 66 -10.83 -13.32 -6.96
C VAL A 66 -12.14 -13.32 -7.75
N ASP A 67 -12.55 -14.46 -8.29
CA ASP A 67 -13.71 -14.56 -9.19
C ASP A 67 -15.07 -14.50 -8.47
N HIS A 68 -15.10 -14.74 -7.15
CA HIS A 68 -16.32 -14.72 -6.32
C HIS A 68 -16.45 -13.43 -5.47
N VAL A 69 -17.51 -13.37 -4.67
CA VAL A 69 -17.72 -12.25 -3.74
C VAL A 69 -16.56 -12.19 -2.74
N MET A 70 -15.87 -11.05 -2.70
CA MET A 70 -14.76 -10.82 -1.79
C MET A 70 -15.22 -10.83 -0.33
N TYR A 71 -14.95 -11.94 0.38
CA TYR A 71 -15.15 -12.03 1.81
C TYR A 71 -13.82 -11.85 2.54
N ILE A 72 -13.65 -10.69 3.19
CA ILE A 72 -12.42 -10.40 3.94
C ILE A 72 -12.48 -11.09 5.30
N THR A 73 -11.68 -12.15 5.47
CA THR A 73 -11.61 -12.98 6.67
C THR A 73 -10.72 -12.37 7.76
N SER A 74 -9.73 -11.57 7.36
CA SER A 74 -8.80 -10.91 8.29
C SER A 74 -8.27 -9.62 7.65
N ARG A 75 -8.32 -8.52 8.39
CA ARG A 75 -8.04 -7.17 7.89
C ARG A 75 -6.62 -6.72 8.23
N TYR A 76 -6.20 -5.63 7.61
CA TYR A 76 -4.97 -4.95 7.97
C TYR A 76 -5.02 -4.50 9.43
N GLY A 77 -3.90 -4.67 10.14
CA GLY A 77 -3.75 -4.16 11.49
C GLY A 77 -3.13 -5.14 12.48
N TRP A 78 -3.15 -4.76 13.76
CA TRP A 78 -2.51 -5.56 14.80
C TRP A 78 -3.29 -6.86 15.06
N ARG A 79 -2.57 -7.99 15.09
CA ARG A 79 -3.10 -9.33 15.35
C ARG A 79 -2.26 -10.04 16.41
N ARG A 80 -2.78 -10.09 17.64
CA ARG A 80 -2.09 -10.68 18.82
C ARG A 80 -0.72 -10.05 19.07
N ARG A 81 0.35 -10.67 18.58
CA ARG A 81 1.74 -10.26 18.77
C ARG A 81 2.42 -9.74 17.49
N ARG A 82 1.77 -9.85 16.32
CA ARG A 82 2.32 -9.37 15.04
C ARG A 82 1.37 -8.45 14.29
N ALA A 83 1.93 -7.59 13.45
CA ALA A 83 1.15 -6.86 12.46
C ALA A 83 0.67 -7.81 11.34
N HIS A 84 -0.53 -7.53 10.84
CA HIS A 84 -1.01 -8.02 9.56
C HIS A 84 -0.89 -6.88 8.56
N GLN A 85 -0.05 -7.06 7.52
CA GLN A 85 0.38 -6.00 6.61
C GLN A 85 -0.48 -5.89 5.34
N GLY A 86 -1.49 -6.75 5.22
CA GLY A 86 -2.47 -6.78 4.15
C GLY A 86 -3.85 -7.17 4.65
N ILE A 87 -4.68 -7.66 3.74
CA ILE A 87 -5.98 -8.27 4.03
C ILE A 87 -5.96 -9.72 3.54
N ASP A 88 -6.69 -10.59 4.22
CA ASP A 88 -6.92 -11.98 3.83
C ASP A 88 -8.33 -12.05 3.22
N ILE A 89 -8.40 -12.46 1.96
CA ILE A 89 -9.65 -12.65 1.22
C ILE A 89 -9.89 -14.15 1.09
N ASP A 90 -11.11 -14.59 1.39
CA ASP A 90 -11.53 -15.97 1.21
C ASP A 90 -11.29 -16.44 -0.23
N LEU A 91 -10.70 -17.61 -0.38
CA LEU A 91 -10.33 -18.18 -1.67
C LEU A 91 -10.20 -19.70 -1.52
N VAL A 92 -10.56 -20.46 -2.55
CA VAL A 92 -10.32 -21.89 -2.65
C VAL A 92 -9.06 -22.16 -3.46
N THR A 93 -8.25 -23.12 -2.99
CA THR A 93 -6.99 -23.48 -3.67
C THR A 93 -7.26 -23.86 -5.12
N GLY A 94 -6.55 -23.23 -6.06
CA GLY A 94 -6.75 -23.40 -7.49
C GLY A 94 -7.58 -22.29 -8.15
N ASP A 95 -8.31 -21.48 -7.38
CA ASP A 95 -9.03 -20.32 -7.92
C ASP A 95 -8.06 -19.33 -8.57
N ASN A 96 -8.51 -18.67 -9.64
CA ASN A 96 -7.73 -17.64 -10.30
C ASN A 96 -7.51 -16.46 -9.36
N VAL A 97 -6.26 -15.99 -9.31
CA VAL A 97 -5.90 -14.72 -8.68
C VAL A 97 -5.60 -13.71 -9.78
N ARG A 98 -6.18 -12.52 -9.67
CA ARG A 98 -6.11 -11.46 -10.69
C ARG A 98 -5.44 -10.20 -10.18
N SER A 99 -4.77 -9.48 -11.07
CA SER A 99 -4.22 -8.16 -10.76
C SER A 99 -5.34 -7.13 -10.54
N ILE A 100 -5.31 -6.41 -9.41
CA ILE A 100 -6.33 -5.40 -9.08
C ILE A 100 -6.25 -4.15 -9.98
N LEU A 101 -5.07 -3.85 -10.52
CA LEU A 101 -4.78 -2.70 -11.38
C LEU A 101 -3.78 -3.11 -12.47
N ALA A 102 -3.68 -2.33 -13.55
CA ALA A 102 -2.65 -2.52 -14.55
C ALA A 102 -1.26 -2.19 -13.97
N GLY A 103 -0.22 -2.86 -14.45
CA GLY A 103 1.12 -2.65 -13.94
C GLY A 103 2.20 -3.52 -14.57
N LYS A 104 3.33 -3.61 -13.90
CA LYS A 104 4.46 -4.48 -14.27
C LYS A 104 4.84 -5.38 -13.11
N VAL A 105 5.01 -6.67 -13.39
CA VAL A 105 5.42 -7.67 -12.40
C VAL A 105 6.85 -7.38 -11.99
N ARG A 106 7.04 -6.96 -10.74
CA ARG A 106 8.37 -6.73 -10.18
C ARG A 106 8.98 -8.02 -9.64
N TYR A 107 8.19 -8.84 -8.96
CA TYR A 107 8.67 -10.02 -8.23
C TYR A 107 7.68 -11.17 -8.40
N ALA A 108 8.15 -12.35 -8.81
CA ALA A 108 7.33 -13.56 -8.96
C ALA A 108 8.12 -14.77 -8.44
N ARG A 109 8.31 -14.84 -7.12
CA ARG A 109 9.19 -15.82 -6.47
C ARG A 109 8.64 -16.29 -5.13
N TYR A 110 9.25 -17.36 -4.63
CA TYR A 110 8.96 -17.86 -3.29
C TYR A 110 9.63 -16.96 -2.24
N HIS A 111 8.84 -16.42 -1.32
CA HIS A 111 9.30 -15.60 -0.21
C HIS A 111 9.00 -16.27 1.14
N SER A 112 9.94 -16.22 2.08
CA SER A 112 9.71 -16.77 3.42
C SER A 112 8.51 -16.10 4.10
N GLY A 113 7.61 -16.90 4.67
CA GLY A 113 6.36 -16.45 5.25
C GLY A 113 5.23 -16.23 4.24
N HIS A 114 5.47 -15.56 3.11
CA HIS A 114 4.44 -15.27 2.09
C HIS A 114 4.22 -16.43 1.10
N GLY A 115 5.17 -17.37 1.00
CA GLY A 115 5.09 -18.46 0.05
C GLY A 115 5.31 -17.98 -1.38
N LYS A 116 4.64 -18.62 -2.34
CA LYS A 116 4.65 -18.18 -3.73
C LYS A 116 3.97 -16.82 -3.82
N THR A 117 4.72 -15.82 -4.27
CA THR A 117 4.29 -14.42 -4.17
C THR A 117 4.54 -13.70 -5.48
N VAL A 118 3.52 -12.96 -5.93
CA VAL A 118 3.60 -12.02 -7.04
C VAL A 118 3.51 -10.60 -6.49
N VAL A 119 4.41 -9.71 -6.91
CA VAL A 119 4.35 -8.27 -6.62
C VAL A 119 4.27 -7.52 -7.94
N ILE A 120 3.23 -6.71 -8.09
CA ILE A 120 2.98 -5.89 -9.27
C ILE A 120 3.12 -4.43 -8.86
N ARG A 121 4.00 -3.70 -9.52
CA ARG A 121 4.08 -2.24 -9.37
C ARG A 121 3.09 -1.61 -10.34
N HIS A 122 2.46 -0.51 -9.94
CA HIS A 122 1.48 0.25 -10.71
C HIS A 122 2.02 1.64 -11.05
N ASN A 123 1.38 2.32 -12.02
CA ASN A 123 1.81 3.63 -12.53
C ASN A 123 1.92 4.71 -11.44
N ASN A 124 1.13 4.58 -10.37
CA ASN A 124 1.09 5.52 -9.26
C ASN A 124 2.09 5.21 -8.13
N GLY A 125 3.00 4.27 -8.34
CA GLY A 125 4.03 3.88 -7.36
C GLY A 125 3.56 2.90 -6.28
N LEU A 126 2.27 2.52 -6.28
CA LEU A 126 1.80 1.43 -5.43
C LEU A 126 2.32 0.09 -5.96
N GLU A 127 2.64 -0.80 -5.02
CA GLU A 127 2.85 -2.22 -5.27
C GLU A 127 1.71 -3.02 -4.64
N SER A 128 1.06 -3.88 -5.43
CA SER A 128 0.16 -4.92 -4.92
C SER A 128 0.92 -6.23 -4.76
N VAL A 129 0.72 -6.89 -3.62
CA VAL A 129 1.34 -8.18 -3.28
C VAL A 129 0.26 -9.25 -3.18
N TYR A 130 0.44 -10.34 -3.91
CA TYR A 130 -0.45 -11.50 -3.93
C TYR A 130 0.34 -12.69 -3.41
N ALA A 131 0.03 -13.14 -2.20
CA ALA A 131 0.78 -14.17 -1.50
C ALA A 131 -0.03 -15.46 -1.29
N HIS A 132 0.67 -16.50 -0.84
CA HIS A 132 0.16 -17.85 -0.59
C HIS A 132 -0.32 -18.59 -1.85
N LEU A 133 0.14 -18.18 -3.04
CA LEU A 133 -0.27 -18.78 -4.31
C LEU A 133 0.12 -20.27 -4.41
N SER A 134 -0.60 -21.04 -5.22
CA SER A 134 -0.23 -22.40 -5.61
C SER A 134 0.58 -22.44 -6.91
N GLU A 135 0.36 -21.48 -7.82
CA GLU A 135 0.95 -21.42 -9.16
C GLU A 135 1.16 -19.96 -9.60
N TYR A 136 2.14 -19.74 -10.49
CA TYR A 136 2.37 -18.46 -11.16
C TYR A 136 1.91 -18.55 -12.61
N ASP A 137 1.15 -17.58 -13.07
CA ASP A 137 0.78 -17.46 -14.49
C ASP A 137 1.50 -16.27 -15.15
N VAL A 138 2.40 -15.61 -14.41
CA VAL A 138 3.25 -14.50 -14.85
C VAL A 138 4.67 -14.67 -14.33
N LYS A 139 5.62 -13.98 -14.96
CA LYS A 139 7.02 -13.90 -14.54
C LYS A 139 7.46 -12.45 -14.39
N GLU A 140 8.65 -12.24 -13.85
CA GLU A 140 9.17 -10.90 -13.64
C GLU A 140 9.37 -10.14 -14.95
N ASN A 141 9.09 -8.83 -14.89
CA ASN A 141 9.04 -7.88 -15.99
C ASN A 141 7.84 -8.02 -16.95
N ASP A 142 6.95 -8.99 -16.77
CA ASP A 142 5.71 -9.04 -17.54
C ASP A 142 4.85 -7.79 -17.26
N GLU A 143 4.27 -7.22 -18.30
CA GLU A 143 3.21 -6.23 -18.18
C GLU A 143 1.87 -6.94 -17.98
N VAL A 144 1.08 -6.45 -17.03
CA VAL A 144 -0.20 -7.04 -16.65
C VAL A 144 -1.30 -6.01 -16.71
N LYS A 145 -2.43 -6.41 -17.28
CA LYS A 145 -3.64 -5.57 -17.34
C LYS A 145 -4.44 -5.72 -16.06
N LYS A 146 -5.27 -4.70 -15.76
CA LYS A 146 -6.29 -4.80 -14.72
C LYS A 146 -7.18 -6.03 -14.98
N GLY A 147 -7.33 -6.90 -13.99
CA GLY A 147 -8.13 -8.13 -14.06
C GLY A 147 -7.46 -9.32 -14.74
N GLN A 148 -6.21 -9.19 -15.21
CA GLN A 148 -5.45 -10.30 -15.77
C GLN A 148 -5.15 -11.34 -14.69
N VAL A 149 -5.31 -12.62 -15.02
CA VAL A 149 -4.91 -13.73 -14.16
C VAL A 149 -3.38 -13.75 -14.04
N ILE A 150 -2.89 -13.83 -12.80
CA ILE A 150 -1.46 -13.76 -12.46
C ILE A 150 -0.96 -15.04 -11.77
N GLY A 151 -1.87 -15.95 -11.45
CA GLY A 151 -1.58 -17.20 -10.79
C GLY A 151 -2.84 -17.79 -10.18
N LYS A 152 -2.65 -18.82 -9.38
CA LYS A 152 -3.73 -19.51 -8.67
C LYS A 152 -3.53 -19.42 -7.17
N GLY A 153 -4.62 -19.24 -6.44
CA GLY A 153 -4.57 -19.13 -4.99
C GLY A 153 -4.30 -20.48 -4.33
N GLY A 154 -3.77 -20.46 -3.10
CA GLY A 154 -3.35 -21.69 -2.43
C GLY A 154 -3.04 -21.51 -0.95
N VAL A 155 -2.08 -22.31 -0.46
CA VAL A 155 -1.71 -22.39 0.97
C VAL A 155 -0.18 -22.43 1.15
N SER A 156 0.59 -21.84 0.23
CA SER A 156 2.05 -21.88 0.31
C SER A 156 2.60 -20.92 1.38
N GLY A 157 3.81 -21.18 1.89
CA GLY A 157 4.41 -20.34 2.94
C GLY A 157 3.78 -20.58 4.32
N ASN A 158 3.49 -19.50 5.05
CA ASN A 158 2.93 -19.55 6.41
C ASN A 158 1.41 -19.27 6.42
N ALA A 159 0.69 -19.91 5.49
CA ALA A 159 -0.77 -19.91 5.46
C ALA A 159 -1.33 -21.04 6.33
N ARG A 160 -2.42 -20.77 7.06
CA ARG A 160 -3.10 -21.77 7.91
C ARG A 160 -4.28 -22.46 7.24
N GLY A 161 -4.62 -22.01 6.04
CA GLY A 161 -5.78 -22.42 5.26
C GLY A 161 -5.77 -21.65 3.95
N SER A 162 -6.62 -22.03 3.01
CA SER A 162 -6.70 -21.37 1.71
C SER A 162 -7.29 -19.97 1.84
N HIS A 163 -6.56 -18.98 1.33
CA HIS A 163 -6.95 -17.57 1.25
C HIS A 163 -5.96 -16.83 0.35
N LEU A 164 -6.39 -15.71 -0.21
CA LEU A 164 -5.48 -14.73 -0.80
C LEU A 164 -5.02 -13.75 0.28
N HIS A 165 -3.72 -13.64 0.50
CA HIS A 165 -3.14 -12.54 1.26
C HIS A 165 -2.76 -11.41 0.30
N LEU A 166 -3.48 -10.28 0.38
CA LEU A 166 -3.32 -9.10 -0.46
C LEU A 166 -2.72 -7.94 0.34
N GLU A 167 -1.51 -7.50 0.00
CA GLU A 167 -0.93 -6.26 0.53
C GLU A 167 -0.97 -5.15 -0.51
N ILE A 168 -1.08 -3.90 -0.05
CA ILE A 168 -0.80 -2.71 -0.82
C ILE A 168 0.36 -1.97 -0.16
N ARG A 169 1.37 -1.62 -0.94
CA ARG A 169 2.60 -1.02 -0.42
C ARG A 169 2.96 0.21 -1.23
N TYR A 170 3.52 1.21 -0.56
CA TYR A 170 4.17 2.34 -1.21
C TYR A 170 5.62 2.39 -0.73
N HIS A 171 6.57 2.29 -1.67
CA HIS A 171 8.01 2.26 -1.39
C HIS A 171 8.39 1.30 -0.24
N GLY A 172 7.83 0.08 -0.30
CA GLY A 172 8.05 -0.97 0.69
C GLY A 172 7.25 -0.84 1.99
N ILE A 173 6.56 0.27 2.23
CA ILE A 173 5.70 0.48 3.42
C ILE A 173 4.29 -0.03 3.13
N SER A 174 3.82 -1.00 3.93
CA SER A 174 2.46 -1.53 3.83
C SER A 174 1.41 -0.49 4.27
N VAL A 175 0.45 -0.21 3.40
CA VAL A 175 -0.69 0.68 3.64
C VAL A 175 -1.94 -0.18 3.75
N ASN A 176 -2.88 0.18 4.63
CA ASN A 176 -4.16 -0.52 4.71
C ASN A 176 -4.93 -0.42 3.37
N PRO A 177 -5.18 -1.54 2.66
CA PRO A 177 -5.80 -1.54 1.33
C PRO A 177 -7.20 -0.92 1.29
N GLU A 178 -7.95 -1.01 2.39
CA GLU A 178 -9.36 -0.58 2.44
C GLU A 178 -9.55 0.95 2.34
N TYR A 179 -8.48 1.74 2.48
CA TYR A 179 -8.52 3.18 2.22
C TYR A 179 -8.49 3.55 0.74
N PHE A 180 -7.96 2.67 -0.12
CA PHE A 180 -7.94 2.88 -1.56
C PHE A 180 -9.13 2.20 -2.23
N PHE A 181 -9.41 0.97 -1.83
CA PHE A 181 -10.31 0.07 -2.53
C PHE A 181 -11.54 -0.29 -1.69
N ASP A 182 -12.71 -0.19 -2.29
CA ASP A 182 -13.95 -0.70 -1.72
C ASP A 182 -14.17 -2.15 -2.17
N PHE A 183 -13.77 -3.10 -1.31
CA PHE A 183 -13.91 -4.54 -1.52
C PHE A 183 -15.35 -5.08 -1.41
N THR A 184 -16.35 -4.21 -1.60
CA THR A 184 -17.74 -4.64 -1.84
C THR A 184 -17.98 -4.94 -3.31
N LYS A 185 -19.21 -5.32 -3.67
CA LYS A 185 -19.61 -5.55 -5.08
C LYS A 185 -19.39 -4.35 -6.00
N LYS A 186 -19.20 -3.14 -5.46
CA LYS A 186 -18.97 -1.91 -6.24
C LYS A 186 -17.58 -1.84 -6.87
N GLN A 187 -16.57 -2.49 -6.25
CA GLN A 187 -15.18 -2.49 -6.73
C GLN A 187 -14.63 -1.09 -7.05
N SER A 188 -15.06 -0.08 -6.29
CA SER A 188 -14.69 1.31 -6.55
C SER A 188 -13.38 1.68 -5.87
N ILE A 189 -12.57 2.49 -6.54
CA ILE A 189 -11.47 3.25 -5.95
C ILE A 189 -12.09 4.48 -5.28
N ARG A 190 -11.72 4.76 -4.03
CA ARG A 190 -12.47 5.72 -3.21
C ARG A 190 -12.32 7.18 -3.62
N ALA A 191 -11.23 7.55 -4.28
CA ALA A 191 -11.01 8.88 -4.85
C ALA A 191 -9.89 8.85 -5.90
N LYS A 192 -9.91 9.79 -6.85
CA LYS A 192 -8.86 9.94 -7.87
C LYS A 192 -7.55 10.46 -7.26
N LYS A 193 -7.63 11.32 -6.26
CA LYS A 193 -6.47 11.84 -5.53
C LYS A 193 -6.60 11.47 -4.07
N ILE A 194 -5.57 10.82 -3.51
CA ILE A 194 -5.58 10.32 -2.14
C ILE A 194 -4.29 10.74 -1.43
N PHE A 195 -4.45 11.34 -0.25
CA PHE A 195 -3.35 11.67 0.65
C PHE A 195 -3.26 10.64 1.77
N VAL A 196 -2.27 9.75 1.67
CA VAL A 196 -2.02 8.69 2.66
C VAL A 196 -1.36 9.28 3.89
N THR A 197 -1.93 9.03 5.06
CA THR A 197 -1.37 9.47 6.34
C THR A 197 -0.54 8.36 7.00
N LYS A 198 0.32 8.74 7.96
CA LYS A 198 1.10 7.79 8.76
C LYS A 198 0.22 6.81 9.55
N ARG A 199 -1.03 7.18 9.83
CA ARG A 199 -1.99 6.29 10.48
C ARG A 199 -2.32 5.09 9.61
N TRP A 200 -2.55 5.30 8.31
CA TRP A 200 -2.94 4.27 7.35
C TRP A 200 -1.84 3.23 7.11
N THR A 201 -0.59 3.60 7.40
CA THR A 201 0.60 2.74 7.28
C THR A 201 1.06 2.15 8.62
N ASN A 202 0.31 2.40 9.70
CA ASN A 202 0.63 1.88 11.03
C ASN A 202 -0.37 0.80 11.45
N PRO A 203 0.01 -0.49 11.41
CA PRO A 203 -0.88 -1.57 11.82
C PRO A 203 -1.43 -1.45 13.24
N ARG A 204 -0.73 -0.74 14.16
CA ARG A 204 -1.23 -0.52 15.53
C ARG A 204 -2.44 0.41 15.61
N SER A 205 -2.68 1.21 14.57
CA SER A 205 -3.84 2.08 14.45
C SER A 205 -5.08 1.35 13.89
N HIS A 206 -4.93 0.06 13.55
CA HIS A 206 -5.96 -0.76 12.92
C HIS A 206 -6.10 -2.12 13.63
N ARG A 207 -7.21 -2.83 13.34
CA ARG A 207 -7.51 -4.14 13.93
C ARG A 207 -7.84 -5.13 12.83
N SER A 208 -7.22 -6.30 12.90
CA SER A 208 -7.47 -7.39 11.93
C SER A 208 -8.90 -7.95 11.97
N THR A 209 -9.65 -7.74 13.06
CA THR A 209 -10.99 -8.30 13.25
C THR A 209 -12.13 -7.35 12.87
N ARG A 210 -11.84 -6.08 12.54
CA ARG A 210 -12.88 -5.09 12.23
C ARG A 210 -12.38 -4.03 11.25
N GLN A 211 -13.22 -3.67 10.29
CA GLN A 211 -12.91 -2.59 9.36
C GLN A 211 -12.70 -1.28 10.12
N SER A 212 -11.73 -0.50 9.65
CA SER A 212 -11.48 0.84 10.21
C SER A 212 -12.56 1.82 9.74
N LYS A 213 -12.82 2.88 10.51
CA LYS A 213 -13.61 4.00 9.97
C LYS A 213 -12.81 4.61 8.81
N ILE A 214 -13.28 4.41 7.60
CA ILE A 214 -12.60 4.89 6.40
C ILE A 214 -12.99 6.35 6.19
N VAL A 215 -12.01 7.23 6.36
CA VAL A 215 -12.07 8.65 6.00
C VAL A 215 -11.00 8.84 4.95
N VAL A 216 -11.38 9.28 3.75
CA VAL A 216 -10.47 9.47 2.63
C VAL A 216 -10.11 10.94 2.56
N HIS A 217 -8.83 11.23 2.33
CA HIS A 217 -8.34 12.59 2.22
C HIS A 217 -7.96 12.89 0.78
N GLU A 218 -8.65 13.84 0.16
CA GLU A 218 -8.41 14.26 -1.23
C GLU A 218 -7.54 15.52 -1.34
N SER A 219 -7.28 16.17 -0.20
CA SER A 219 -6.41 17.34 -0.08
C SER A 219 -5.73 17.36 1.30
N LYS A 220 -4.68 18.18 1.44
CA LYS A 220 -4.05 18.45 2.74
C LYS A 220 -5.01 19.14 3.71
N ASP A 221 -5.93 19.95 3.20
CA ASP A 221 -6.93 20.65 4.01
C ASP A 221 -7.95 19.66 4.59
N HIS A 222 -8.36 18.62 3.84
CA HIS A 222 -9.19 17.55 4.37
C HIS A 222 -8.51 16.79 5.52
N ILE A 223 -7.18 16.65 5.49
CA ILE A 223 -6.43 16.06 6.62
C ILE A 223 -6.48 17.01 7.82
N ALA A 224 -6.21 18.29 7.62
CA ALA A 224 -6.21 19.28 8.69
C ALA A 224 -7.59 19.35 9.38
N GLN A 225 -8.66 19.33 8.58
CA GLN A 225 -10.04 19.30 9.08
C GLN A 225 -10.33 18.01 9.86
N ASP A 226 -9.99 16.83 9.34
CA ASP A 226 -10.20 15.56 10.07
C ASP A 226 -9.41 15.51 11.39
N ILE A 227 -8.20 16.06 11.41
CA ILE A 227 -7.42 16.22 12.64
C ILE A 227 -8.15 17.13 13.62
N GLU A 228 -8.65 18.28 13.17
CA GLU A 228 -9.38 19.23 14.01
C GLU A 228 -10.65 18.61 14.59
N GLU A 229 -11.42 17.88 13.79
CA GLU A 229 -12.63 17.18 14.21
C GLU A 229 -12.34 16.03 15.21
N GLN A 230 -11.15 15.42 15.12
CA GLN A 230 -10.74 14.34 16.03
C GLN A 230 -10.10 14.84 17.33
N LYS A 231 -9.72 16.13 17.42
CA LYS A 231 -9.10 16.69 18.62
C LYS A 231 -9.99 16.53 19.83
N LYS A 232 -9.36 16.08 20.92
CA LYS A 232 -9.97 15.89 22.23
C LYS A 232 -9.04 16.42 23.30
N ILE A 233 -9.64 16.95 24.36
CA ILE A 233 -8.90 17.34 25.56
C ILE A 233 -8.78 16.11 26.46
N TYR A 234 -7.55 15.71 26.75
CA TYR A 234 -7.21 14.73 27.77
C TYR A 234 -6.77 15.43 29.04
N ILE A 235 -7.31 15.02 30.19
CA ILE A 235 -6.90 15.54 31.50
C ILE A 235 -5.92 14.54 32.11
N VAL A 236 -4.70 14.99 32.39
CA VAL A 236 -3.62 14.19 32.97
C VAL A 236 -4.02 13.66 34.35
N LYS A 237 -3.86 12.35 34.54
CA LYS A 237 -4.16 11.64 35.80
C LYS A 237 -2.87 11.19 36.49
N ARG A 238 -2.97 10.88 37.78
CA ARG A 238 -1.84 10.33 38.56
C ARG A 238 -1.24 9.11 37.84
N GLY A 239 0.08 9.12 37.66
CA GLY A 239 0.84 8.05 37.00
C GLY A 239 0.79 8.07 35.46
N ASP A 240 0.25 9.13 34.84
CA ASP A 240 0.39 9.33 33.40
C ASP A 240 1.80 9.73 33.01
N THR A 241 2.21 9.25 31.83
CA THR A 241 3.40 9.71 31.12
C THR A 241 3.01 10.01 29.68
N LEU A 242 3.77 10.90 29.02
CA LEU A 242 3.59 11.16 27.58
C LEU A 242 3.56 9.86 26.77
N SER A 243 4.45 8.92 27.09
CA SER A 243 4.51 7.60 26.45
C SER A 243 3.23 6.77 26.66
N ARG A 244 2.64 6.81 27.85
CA ARG A 244 1.39 6.07 28.16
C ARG A 244 0.20 6.69 27.43
N ILE A 245 0.11 8.03 27.42
CA ILE A 245 -0.93 8.77 26.71
C ILE A 245 -0.81 8.52 25.20
N ALA A 246 0.39 8.70 24.64
CA ALA A 246 0.72 8.43 23.24
C ALA A 246 0.27 7.02 22.81
N ARG A 247 0.64 6.00 23.59
CA ARG A 247 0.26 4.61 23.31
C ARG A 247 -1.25 4.39 23.37
N LYS A 248 -1.93 5.00 24.34
CA LYS A 248 -3.37 4.87 24.54
C LYS A 248 -4.16 5.48 23.38
N TYR A 249 -3.69 6.61 22.86
CA TYR A 249 -4.34 7.33 21.76
C TYR A 249 -3.69 7.07 20.39
N HIS A 250 -2.75 6.13 20.30
CA HIS A 250 -2.06 5.76 19.06
C HIS A 250 -1.32 6.92 18.36
N MET A 251 -0.86 7.90 19.14
CA MET A 251 -0.12 9.08 18.67
C MET A 251 1.39 8.90 18.87
N ASN A 252 2.19 9.66 18.14
CA ASN A 252 3.61 9.80 18.46
C ASN A 252 3.81 10.82 19.58
N ILE A 253 4.79 10.58 20.47
CA ILE A 253 5.13 11.53 21.54
C ILE A 253 5.47 12.90 20.94
N SER A 254 6.21 12.94 19.82
CA SER A 254 6.56 14.17 19.13
C SER A 254 5.34 14.93 18.61
N GLU A 255 4.27 14.25 18.19
CA GLU A 255 3.03 14.88 17.74
C GLU A 255 2.27 15.50 18.90
N ILE A 256 2.13 14.75 20.01
CA ILE A 256 1.56 15.28 21.26
C ILE A 256 2.35 16.51 21.72
N CYS A 257 3.68 16.41 21.72
CA CYS A 257 4.57 17.52 22.08
C CYS A 257 4.34 18.75 21.21
N ARG A 258 4.30 18.57 19.89
CA ARG A 258 4.11 19.65 18.92
C ARG A 258 2.77 20.36 19.09
N ILE A 259 1.68 19.62 19.26
CA ILE A 259 0.33 20.22 19.35
C ILE A 259 0.12 20.94 20.69
N ASN A 260 0.73 20.43 21.75
CA ASN A 260 0.61 21.00 23.09
C ASN A 260 1.71 21.99 23.41
N SER A 261 2.63 22.27 22.48
CA SER A 261 3.81 23.11 22.69
C SER A 261 4.63 22.72 23.93
N ILE A 262 4.75 21.41 24.19
CA ILE A 262 5.52 20.85 25.30
C ILE A 262 6.74 20.08 24.79
N ARG A 263 7.78 19.95 25.61
CA ARG A 263 8.98 19.16 25.32
C ARG A 263 8.79 17.69 25.71
N HIS A 264 9.53 16.79 25.08
CA HIS A 264 9.48 15.35 25.35
C HIS A 264 9.78 14.96 26.82
N ASN A 265 10.56 15.80 27.51
CA ASN A 265 10.96 15.64 28.91
C ASN A 265 10.15 16.51 29.87
N SER A 266 9.05 17.12 29.41
CA SER A 266 8.18 17.93 30.27
C SER A 266 7.54 17.05 31.33
N VAL A 267 7.60 17.48 32.59
CA VAL A 267 6.86 16.85 33.68
C VAL A 267 5.38 17.17 33.51
N LEU A 268 4.53 16.13 33.50
CA LEU A 268 3.09 16.31 33.39
C LEU A 268 2.47 16.51 34.76
N SER A 269 1.72 17.60 34.93
CA SER A 269 0.99 17.90 36.17
C SER A 269 -0.38 17.22 36.17
N ILE A 270 -0.81 16.69 37.32
CA ILE A 270 -2.18 16.17 37.46
C ILE A 270 -3.17 17.30 37.19
N GLY A 271 -4.19 17.05 36.37
CA GLY A 271 -5.15 18.06 35.93
C GLY A 271 -4.72 18.86 34.70
N GLN A 272 -3.47 18.74 34.24
CA GLN A 272 -3.01 19.37 33.01
C GLN A 272 -3.84 18.90 31.81
N GLN A 273 -4.27 19.84 30.98
CA GLN A 273 -4.97 19.54 29.73
C GLN A 273 -3.95 19.28 28.62
N ILE A 274 -4.15 18.18 27.90
CA ILE A 274 -3.36 17.77 26.75
C ILE A 274 -4.32 17.51 25.59
N ILE A 275 -4.15 18.24 24.51
CA ILE A 275 -4.81 18.00 23.24
C ILE A 275 -4.24 16.72 22.62
N ILE A 276 -5.13 15.81 22.28
CA ILE A 276 -4.87 14.53 21.63
C ILE A 276 -5.81 14.40 20.42
N TYR A 277 -5.50 13.55 19.45
CA TYR A 277 -6.39 13.22 18.33
C TYR A 277 -6.10 11.80 17.83
#